data_AF-A0A6L0XLR6-F1
#
_entry.id   AF-A0A6L0XLR6-F1
#
_cell.length_a   1.000
_cell.length_b   1.000
_cell.length_c   1.000
_cell.angle_alpha   90.00
_cell.angle_beta   90.00
_cell.angle_gamma   90.00
#
_symmetry.space_group_name_H-M   'P 1'
#
loop_
_entity.id
_entity.type
_entity.pdbx_description
1 polymer ?
#
loop_
_entity_poly.entity_id
_entity_poly.type
_entity_poly.pdbx_seq_one_letter_code
_entity_poly.pdbx_strand_id
1 'polypeptide(L)'
;MERRGSLRLLLKPHKPDDDPAPYHPVTLTSNPCNLPERIFSRPVRGHLEDKLQPQQPGLRPHRSTVDPLDLLLRKVVQSSQLRWPGQCLWTALARSTGSITTLSSRR
;
A
#
# COMPACT_ATOMS: atom_id res chain seq x y z
N MET A 1 25.53 0.62 38.03
CA MET A 1 25.58 0.80 36.56
C MET A 1 24.17 0.55 36.03
N GLU A 2 23.45 1.61 35.69
CA GLU A 2 22.01 1.54 35.35
C GLU A 2 21.82 0.92 33.95
N ARG A 3 20.93 -0.06 33.81
CA ARG A 3 20.63 -0.69 32.51
C ARG A 3 19.84 0.30 31.65
N ARG A 4 20.41 0.72 30.51
CA ARG A 4 19.86 1.75 29.60
C ARG A 4 18.71 1.27 28.71
N GLY A 5 18.39 -0.02 28.74
CA GLY A 5 17.30 -0.61 27.96
C GLY A 5 17.01 -2.05 28.35
N SER A 6 15.88 -2.57 27.86
CA SER A 6 15.42 -3.94 28.05
C SER A 6 15.01 -4.55 26.72
N LEU A 7 15.31 -5.84 26.53
CA LEU A 7 14.80 -6.63 25.42
C LEU A 7 13.45 -7.21 25.82
N ARG A 8 12.44 -7.01 24.97
CA ARG A 8 11.14 -7.67 25.08
C ARG A 8 10.84 -8.44 23.82
N LEU A 9 10.33 -9.65 23.96
CA LEU A 9 9.82 -10.43 22.83
C LEU A 9 8.34 -10.09 22.67
N LEU A 10 7.95 -9.59 21.50
CA LEU A 10 6.54 -9.36 21.16
C LEU A 10 6.03 -10.51 20.31
N LEU A 11 4.98 -11.17 20.79
CA LEU A 11 4.28 -12.20 20.02
C LEU A 11 3.48 -11.53 18.89
N LYS A 12 3.61 -12.08 17.67
CA LYS A 12 2.79 -11.62 16.55
C LYS A 12 1.30 -11.89 16.81
N PRO A 13 0.40 -10.94 16.51
CA PRO A 13 -1.04 -11.16 16.70
C PRO A 13 -1.53 -12.41 15.96
N HIS A 14 -2.51 -13.10 16.56
CA HIS A 14 -3.18 -14.28 16.00
C HIS A 14 -2.30 -15.52 15.78
N LYS A 15 -1.17 -15.63 16.49
CA LYS A 15 -0.31 -16.81 16.46
C LYS A 15 -0.31 -17.52 17.82
N PRO A 16 -0.13 -18.85 17.85
CA PRO A 16 -0.05 -19.62 19.09
C PRO A 16 1.20 -19.23 19.88
N ASP A 17 1.11 -19.31 21.21
CA ASP A 17 2.17 -18.93 22.15
C ASP A 17 3.23 -20.04 22.33
N ASP A 18 2.90 -21.26 21.90
CA ASP A 18 3.73 -22.46 22.08
C ASP A 18 4.93 -22.55 21.11
N ASP A 19 4.97 -21.70 20.08
CA ASP A 19 6.05 -21.66 19.10
C ASP A 19 6.94 -20.41 19.35
N PRO A 20 8.27 -20.53 19.39
CA PRO A 20 9.17 -19.37 19.46
C PRO A 20 9.28 -18.59 18.13
N ALA A 21 9.01 -19.19 16.96
CA ALA A 21 9.07 -18.54 15.66
C ALA A 21 8.22 -17.25 15.47
N PRO A 22 7.02 -17.12 16.05
CA PRO A 22 6.20 -15.91 15.95
C PRO A 22 6.69 -14.70 16.78
N TYR A 23 7.71 -14.87 17.62
CA TYR A 23 8.21 -13.78 18.46
C TYR A 23 9.16 -12.84 17.73
N HIS A 24 9.01 -11.54 17.98
CA HIS A 24 9.87 -10.50 17.44
C HIS A 24 10.58 -9.77 18.59
N PRO A 25 11.93 -9.73 18.61
CA PRO A 25 12.65 -8.98 19.62
C PRO A 25 12.46 -7.48 19.40
N VAL A 26 12.14 -6.77 20.47
CA VAL A 26 12.02 -5.31 20.51
C VAL A 26 12.90 -4.78 21.64
N THR A 27 13.76 -3.84 21.30
CA THR A 27 14.60 -3.11 22.24
C THR A 27 13.82 -1.92 22.77
N LEU A 28 13.45 -1.95 24.05
CA LEU A 28 12.87 -0.81 24.74
C LEU A 28 13.98 -0.05 25.45
N THR A 29 14.19 1.21 25.09
CA THR A 29 15.06 2.10 25.85
C THR A 29 14.38 2.43 27.19
N SER A 30 15.16 2.71 28.23
CA SER A 30 14.58 3.17 29.48
C SER A 30 13.85 4.50 29.27
N ASN A 31 12.81 4.78 30.07
CA ASN A 31 12.07 6.05 30.00
C ASN A 31 12.94 7.31 29.89
N PRO A 32 14.04 7.49 30.65
CA PRO A 32 14.92 8.65 30.47
C PRO A 32 15.67 8.66 29.13
N CYS A 33 15.97 7.49 28.54
CA CYS A 33 16.65 7.38 27.25
C CYS A 33 15.73 7.67 26.04
N ASN A 34 14.40 7.60 26.19
CA ASN A 34 13.45 8.00 25.14
C ASN A 34 13.46 9.51 24.86
N LEU A 35 13.74 10.33 25.87
CA LEU A 35 13.78 11.79 25.74
C LEU A 35 14.87 12.28 24.77
N PRO A 36 16.15 11.92 24.93
CA PRO A 36 17.19 12.34 23.99
C PRO A 36 16.92 11.78 22.58
N GLU A 37 16.45 10.53 22.46
CA GLU A 37 16.08 9.95 21.18
C GLU A 37 15.02 10.79 20.43
N ARG A 38 14.01 11.29 21.16
CA ARG A 38 13.01 12.21 20.61
C ARG A 38 13.59 13.59 20.26
N ILE A 39 14.51 14.11 21.06
CA ILE A 39 15.16 15.41 20.80
C ILE A 39 16.01 15.34 19.52
N PHE A 40 16.80 14.29 19.35
CA PHE A 40 17.66 14.10 18.17
C PHE A 40 16.89 13.69 16.92
N SER A 41 15.82 12.90 17.03
CA SER A 41 15.06 12.45 15.86
C SER A 41 14.26 13.55 15.17
N ARG A 42 13.82 14.59 15.89
CA ARG A 42 13.07 15.72 15.31
C ARG A 42 13.85 16.48 14.22
N PRO A 43 15.06 17.02 14.47
CA PRO A 43 15.83 17.74 13.45
C PRO A 43 16.30 16.81 12.32
N VAL A 44 16.63 15.55 12.62
CA VAL A 44 17.01 14.56 11.60
C VAL A 44 15.87 14.34 10.61
N ARG A 45 14.63 14.20 11.11
CA ARG A 45 13.44 14.08 10.25
C ARG A 45 13.25 15.32 9.37
N GLY A 46 13.36 16.52 9.95
CA GLY A 46 13.25 17.78 9.21
C GLY A 46 14.29 17.90 8.10
N HIS A 47 15.54 17.53 8.37
CA HIS A 47 16.61 17.54 7.36
C HIS A 47 16.42 16.49 6.26
N LEU A 48 15.88 15.32 6.62
CA LEU A 48 15.77 14.19 5.72
C LEU A 48 14.54 14.27 4.79
N GLU A 49 13.48 14.97 5.19
CA GLU A 49 12.21 15.03 4.43
C GLU A 49 12.40 15.52 2.98
N ASP A 50 13.24 16.54 2.77
CA ASP A 50 13.51 17.09 1.43
C ASP A 50 14.39 16.19 0.56
N LYS A 51 15.08 15.20 1.16
CA LYS A 51 16.00 14.27 0.47
C LYS A 51 15.32 12.96 0.08
N LEU A 52 14.08 12.79 0.49
CA LEU A 52 13.39 11.53 0.57
C LEU A 52 12.42 11.37 -0.61
N GLN A 53 12.40 10.23 -1.30
CA GLN A 53 11.67 10.09 -2.56
C GLN A 53 10.14 10.21 -2.37
N PRO A 54 9.39 10.86 -3.26
CA PRO A 54 7.94 11.04 -3.10
C PRO A 54 7.15 9.73 -2.89
N GLN A 55 7.66 8.61 -3.44
CA GLN A 55 7.04 7.29 -3.38
C GLN A 55 7.39 6.49 -2.12
N GLN A 56 8.17 7.05 -1.18
CA GLN A 56 8.54 6.38 0.07
C GLN A 56 7.66 6.89 1.23
N PRO A 57 6.46 6.32 1.46
CA PRO A 57 5.52 6.75 2.51
C PRO A 57 5.93 6.35 3.93
N GLY A 58 6.88 5.43 4.07
CA GLY A 58 7.19 4.79 5.35
C GLY A 58 7.70 5.77 6.41
N LEU A 59 7.09 5.72 7.59
CA LEU A 59 7.52 6.41 8.82
C LEU A 59 7.70 7.93 8.68
N ARG A 60 6.99 8.55 7.73
CA ARG A 60 6.98 10.00 7.55
C ARG A 60 5.85 10.67 8.32
N PRO A 61 6.07 11.90 8.81
CA PRO A 61 4.98 12.71 9.34
C PRO A 61 3.92 12.95 8.25
N HIS A 62 2.65 12.89 8.64
CA HIS A 62 1.49 13.14 7.77
C HIS A 62 1.36 12.22 6.54
N ARG A 63 2.08 11.10 6.49
CA ARG A 63 1.90 10.07 5.45
C ARG A 63 1.39 8.79 6.05
N SER A 64 0.45 8.16 5.36
CA SER A 64 -0.18 6.92 5.78
C SER A 64 0.07 5.80 4.76
N THR A 65 -0.22 4.56 5.14
CA THR A 65 -0.23 3.43 4.20
C THR A 65 -1.36 3.56 3.16
N VAL A 66 -2.35 4.43 3.38
CA VAL A 66 -3.44 4.67 2.42
C VAL A 66 -2.94 5.46 1.22
N ASP A 67 -2.00 6.39 1.41
CA ASP A 67 -1.46 7.24 0.35
C ASP A 67 -0.84 6.46 -0.82
N PRO A 68 0.07 5.48 -0.60
CA PRO A 68 0.59 4.65 -1.69
C PRO A 68 -0.47 3.73 -2.28
N LEU A 69 -1.45 3.26 -1.49
CA LEU A 69 -2.53 2.42 -1.99
C LEU A 69 -3.41 3.21 -2.96
N ASP A 70 -3.79 4.43 -2.63
CA ASP A 70 -4.54 5.32 -3.52
C ASP A 70 -3.76 5.61 -4.81
N LEU A 71 -2.46 5.91 -4.70
CA LEU A 71 -1.60 6.11 -5.88
C LEU A 71 -1.56 4.87 -6.78
N LEU A 72 -1.44 3.68 -6.19
CA LEU A 72 -1.43 2.41 -6.93
C LEU A 72 -2.78 2.14 -7.59
N LEU A 73 -3.89 2.34 -6.86
CA LEU A 73 -5.23 2.15 -7.39
C LEU A 73 -5.50 3.08 -8.57
N ARG A 74 -5.15 4.37 -8.45
CA ARG A 74 -5.27 5.33 -9.56
C ARG A 74 -4.48 4.89 -10.79
N LYS A 75 -3.23 4.44 -10.60
CA LYS A 75 -2.40 3.92 -11.69
C LYS A 75 -3.04 2.71 -12.37
N VAL A 76 -3.54 1.75 -11.60
CA VAL A 76 -4.20 0.56 -12.14
C VAL A 76 -5.45 0.94 -12.93
N VAL A 77 -6.32 1.79 -12.37
CA VAL A 77 -7.54 2.25 -13.04
C VAL A 77 -7.23 2.97 -14.35
N GLN A 78 -6.26 3.90 -14.36
CA GLN A 78 -5.83 4.61 -15.58
C GLN A 78 -5.26 3.65 -16.63
N SER A 79 -4.40 2.71 -16.20
CA SER A 79 -3.83 1.69 -17.09
C SER A 79 -4.90 0.78 -17.69
N SER A 80 -5.93 0.50 -16.92
CA SER A 80 -7.05 -0.37 -17.31
C SER A 80 -7.95 0.32 -18.35
N GLN A 81 -8.25 1.62 -18.20
CA GLN A 81 -9.01 2.38 -19.22
C GLN A 81 -8.32 2.39 -20.59
N LEU A 82 -6.99 2.35 -20.63
CA LEU A 82 -6.22 2.27 -21.88
C LEU A 82 -6.07 0.82 -22.42
N ARG A 83 -6.42 -0.21 -21.63
CA ARG A 83 -6.06 -1.61 -21.90
C ARG A 83 -7.14 -2.62 -21.48
N TRP A 84 -8.42 -2.35 -21.76
CA TRP A 84 -9.43 -3.41 -21.79
C TRP A 84 -9.81 -3.73 -23.25
N PRO A 85 -9.12 -4.68 -23.92
CA PRO A 85 -9.59 -5.22 -25.20
C PRO A 85 -10.84 -6.12 -25.07
N GLY A 86 -11.37 -6.30 -23.85
CA GLY A 86 -12.47 -7.24 -23.57
C GLY A 86 -13.89 -6.66 -23.71
N GLN A 87 -14.07 -5.35 -23.85
CA GLN A 87 -15.42 -4.74 -23.94
C GLN A 87 -15.87 -4.43 -25.37
N CYS A 88 -14.98 -4.57 -26.36
CA CYS A 88 -15.28 -4.28 -27.76
C CYS A 88 -15.82 -5.50 -28.54
N LEU A 89 -15.68 -6.73 -28.02
CA LEU A 89 -16.08 -7.93 -28.78
C LEU A 89 -17.61 -8.13 -28.78
N TRP A 90 -18.27 -7.90 -27.64
CA TRP A 90 -19.73 -8.02 -27.53
C TRP A 90 -20.47 -6.89 -28.26
N THR A 91 -19.92 -5.66 -28.26
CA THR A 91 -20.50 -4.53 -28.99
C THR A 91 -20.28 -4.63 -30.50
N ALA A 92 -19.22 -5.31 -30.96
CA ALA A 92 -19.00 -5.60 -32.38
C ALA A 92 -19.97 -6.68 -32.93
N LEU A 93 -20.26 -7.74 -32.17
CA LEU A 93 -21.22 -8.76 -32.61
C LEU A 93 -22.68 -8.28 -32.62
N ALA A 94 -23.05 -7.38 -31.71
CA ALA A 94 -24.39 -6.79 -31.66
C ALA A 94 -24.70 -5.88 -32.86
N ARG A 95 -23.69 -5.28 -33.52
CA ARG A 95 -23.86 -4.51 -34.77
C ARG A 95 -23.89 -5.40 -36.03
N SER A 96 -23.42 -6.64 -35.95
CA SER A 96 -23.34 -7.56 -37.09
C SER A 96 -24.62 -8.36 -37.34
N THR A 97 -25.54 -8.43 -36.37
CA THR A 97 -26.74 -9.28 -36.45
C THR A 97 -28.02 -8.51 -36.85
N GLY A 98 -27.93 -7.22 -37.14
CA GLY A 98 -29.08 -6.38 -37.53
C GLY A 98 -29.39 -6.28 -39.03
N SER A 99 -28.70 -7.02 -39.92
CA SER A 99 -28.78 -6.82 -41.38
C SER A 99 -29.23 -8.03 -42.20
N ILE A 100 -30.03 -8.94 -41.63
CA ILE A 100 -30.63 -10.04 -42.42
C ILE A 100 -32.13 -10.13 -42.16
N THR A 101 -32.90 -9.15 -42.64
CA THR A 101 -34.31 -9.34 -43.00
C THR A 101 -34.74 -8.24 -43.98
N THR A 102 -34.25 -8.29 -45.22
CA THR A 102 -34.91 -7.64 -46.37
C THR A 102 -34.79 -8.50 -47.62
N LEU A 103 -35.52 -9.61 -47.69
CA LEU A 103 -35.80 -10.25 -48.99
C LEU A 103 -37.03 -11.16 -48.91
N SER A 104 -38.20 -10.58 -49.17
CA SER A 104 -39.40 -11.25 -49.67
C SER A 104 -40.32 -10.15 -50.22
N SER A 105 -40.03 -9.65 -51.41
CA SER A 105 -40.66 -10.07 -52.67
C SER A 105 -42.12 -9.63 -52.78
N ARG A 106 -42.32 -8.50 -53.47
CA ARG A 106 -43.58 -8.17 -54.16
C ARG A 106 -43.91 -9.30 -55.13
N ARG A 107 -45.13 -9.84 -55.02
CA ARG A 107 -46.06 -10.05 -56.14
C ARG A 107 -47.45 -10.27 -55.58
#